data_AF-A0A920JQX8-F1
#
_entry.id   AF-A0A920JQX8-F1
#
_cell.length_a   1.000
_cell.length_b   1.000
_cell.length_c   1.000
_cell.angle_alpha   90.00
_cell.angle_beta   90.00
_cell.angle_gamma   90.00
#
_symmetry.space_group_name_H-M   'P 1'
#
loop_
_entity.id
_entity.type
_entity.pdbx_description
1 polymer ?
#
loop_
_entity_poly.entity_id
_entity_poly.type
_entity_poly.pdbx_seq_one_letter_code
_entity_poly.pdbx_strand_id
1 'polypeptide(L)'
;MTKTAIFAAGCFWGIEEKFLSTDGVVETEVGYIGGKTSKPTYQDVCEGNTNHAEAGRVHYNEEKITYDSLLDIFFEYMILRNLIDKVQILALNIDRQYLFWMNFRKCQPE
;
A
#
# COMPACT_ATOMS: atom_id res chain seq x y z
N MET A 1 -4.49 20.98 1.11
CA MET A 1 -3.03 20.74 1.05
C MET A 1 -2.78 19.27 0.68
N THR A 2 -1.65 18.93 0.05
CA THR A 2 -1.34 17.54 -0.32
C THR A 2 -0.70 16.78 0.83
N LYS A 3 -1.21 15.59 1.13
CA LYS A 3 -0.68 14.63 2.12
C LYS A 3 -0.32 13.30 1.47
N THR A 4 0.43 12.48 2.18
CA THR A 4 0.95 11.21 1.69
C THR A 4 0.56 10.08 2.64
N ALA A 5 -0.06 9.05 2.08
CA ALA A 5 -0.38 7.78 2.74
C ALA A 5 0.38 6.62 2.08
N ILE A 6 0.64 5.53 2.80
CA ILE A 6 1.25 4.32 2.22
C ILE A 6 0.43 3.09 2.61
N PHE A 7 0.01 2.30 1.63
CA PHE A 7 -0.81 1.11 1.80
C PHE A 7 -0.11 -0.12 1.21
N ALA A 8 0.18 -1.14 2.02
CA ALA A 8 0.69 -2.43 1.55
C ALA A 8 -0.42 -3.49 1.61
N ALA A 9 -1.03 -3.75 0.45
CA ALA A 9 -2.23 -4.57 0.29
C ALA A 9 -1.97 -5.93 -0.39
N GLY A 10 -0.71 -6.33 -0.58
CA GLY A 10 -0.33 -7.36 -1.55
C GLY A 10 -0.07 -6.73 -2.93
N CYS A 11 -0.63 -7.33 -3.99
CA CYS A 11 -0.44 -6.86 -5.38
C CYS A 11 -0.69 -5.35 -5.49
N PHE A 12 0.38 -4.59 -5.77
CA PHE A 12 0.29 -3.13 -5.78
C PHE A 12 -0.59 -2.57 -6.91
N TRP A 13 -0.73 -3.25 -8.05
CA TRP A 13 -1.55 -2.75 -9.17
C TRP A 13 -3.02 -2.60 -8.81
N GLY A 14 -3.59 -3.58 -8.10
CA GLY A 14 -5.03 -3.58 -7.82
C GLY A 14 -5.44 -2.50 -6.81
N ILE A 15 -4.55 -2.15 -5.88
CA ILE A 15 -4.80 -1.07 -4.92
C ILE A 15 -4.47 0.30 -5.52
N GLU A 16 -3.44 0.39 -6.37
CA GLU A 16 -3.09 1.59 -7.12
C GLU A 16 -4.24 2.05 -8.03
N GLU A 17 -4.80 1.15 -8.84
CA GLU A 17 -5.93 1.45 -9.74
C GLU A 17 -7.13 1.99 -8.96
N LYS A 18 -7.41 1.39 -7.79
CA LYS A 18 -8.51 1.82 -6.92
C LYS A 18 -8.29 3.26 -6.43
N PHE A 19 -7.09 3.59 -5.98
CA PHE A 19 -6.76 4.94 -5.52
C PHE A 19 -6.72 5.97 -6.66
N LEU A 20 -6.16 5.61 -7.83
CA LEU A 20 -6.16 6.49 -9.02
C LEU A 20 -7.56 6.89 -9.45
N SER A 21 -8.55 6.01 -9.27
CA SER A 21 -9.96 6.30 -9.60
C SER A 21 -10.70 7.16 -8.56
N THR A 22 -10.06 7.49 -7.44
CA THR A 22 -10.70 8.17 -6.30
C THR A 22 -10.53 9.69 -6.40
N ASP A 23 -11.63 10.44 -6.41
CA ASP A 23 -11.55 11.91 -6.39
C ASP A 23 -10.87 12.41 -5.12
N GLY A 24 -9.96 13.37 -5.29
CA GLY A 24 -9.09 13.86 -4.22
C GLY A 24 -7.73 13.17 -4.15
N VAL A 25 -7.53 12.01 -4.79
CA VAL A 25 -6.19 11.46 -5.04
C VAL A 25 -5.54 12.24 -6.18
N VAL A 26 -4.28 12.64 -5.97
CA VAL A 26 -3.49 13.45 -6.89
C VAL A 26 -2.53 12.58 -7.70
N GLU A 27 -1.87 11.65 -7.03
CA GLU A 27 -0.84 10.79 -7.62
C GLU A 27 -0.72 9.50 -6.80
N THR A 28 -0.36 8.41 -7.47
CA THR A 28 0.01 7.15 -6.84
C THR A 28 1.36 6.69 -7.35
N GLU A 29 2.13 6.05 -6.49
CA GLU A 29 3.37 5.39 -6.84
C GLU A 29 3.40 4.00 -6.21
N VAL A 30 4.07 3.04 -6.86
CA VAL A 30 4.21 1.68 -6.34
C VAL A 30 5.67 1.37 -6.04
N GLY A 31 5.90 0.52 -5.04
CA GLY A 31 7.25 0.13 -4.65
C GLY A 31 7.29 -0.90 -3.55
N TYR A 32 8.48 -1.03 -2.95
CA TYR A 32 8.80 -2.05 -1.95
C TYR A 32 9.25 -1.41 -0.65
N ILE A 33 8.74 -1.90 0.49
CA ILE A 33 9.02 -1.33 1.81
C ILE A 33 9.22 -2.40 2.89
N GLY A 34 9.83 -2.01 4.01
CA GLY A 34 9.96 -2.79 5.24
C GLY A 34 10.87 -4.02 5.20
N GLY A 35 11.50 -4.30 4.06
CA GLY A 35 12.53 -5.33 3.93
C GLY A 35 13.93 -4.85 4.33
N LYS A 36 14.89 -5.77 4.25
CA LYS A 36 16.28 -5.56 4.69
C LYS A 36 17.25 -5.31 3.54
N THR A 37 16.87 -5.67 2.32
CA THR A 37 17.71 -5.49 1.13
C THR A 37 17.64 -4.05 0.66
N SER A 38 18.78 -3.38 0.50
CA SER A 38 18.83 -2.04 -0.07
C SER A 38 18.60 -2.08 -1.59
N LYS A 39 17.74 -1.21 -2.11
CA LYS A 39 17.42 -1.11 -3.56
C LYS A 39 17.05 -2.47 -4.19
N PRO A 40 16.04 -3.18 -3.65
CA PRO A 40 15.62 -4.46 -4.20
C PRO A 40 15.08 -4.28 -5.62
N THR A 41 15.31 -5.26 -6.48
CA THR A 41 14.59 -5.41 -7.74
C THR A 41 13.31 -6.21 -7.53
N TYR A 42 12.39 -6.16 -8.50
CA TYR A 42 11.20 -7.01 -8.50
C TYR A 42 11.55 -8.49 -8.29
N GLN A 43 12.55 -8.98 -9.03
CA GLN A 43 13.03 -10.36 -8.93
C GLN A 43 13.48 -10.73 -7.51
N ASP A 44 14.25 -9.85 -6.84
CA ASP A 44 14.69 -10.09 -5.46
C ASP A 44 13.50 -10.21 -4.48
N VAL A 45 12.46 -9.41 -4.68
CA VAL A 45 11.24 -9.45 -3.86
C VAL A 45 10.46 -10.74 -4.11
N CYS A 46 10.37 -11.18 -5.36
CA CYS A 46 9.62 -12.37 -5.73
C CYS A 46 10.30 -13.68 -5.35
N GLU A 47 11.63 -13.68 -5.24
CA GLU A 47 12.40 -14.77 -4.62
C GLU A 47 12.12 -14.91 -3.10
N GLY A 48 11.53 -13.89 -2.48
CA GLY A 48 11.08 -13.92 -1.08
C GLY A 48 12.17 -13.69 -0.03
N ASN A 49 13.41 -13.41 -0.44
CA ASN A 49 14.56 -13.29 0.46
C ASN A 49 14.76 -11.87 1.03
N THR A 50 14.11 -10.87 0.45
CA THR A 50 14.33 -9.46 0.83
C THR A 50 13.53 -8.99 2.04
N ASN A 51 12.47 -9.73 2.40
CA ASN A 51 11.44 -9.34 3.38
C ASN A 51 10.73 -8.03 3.05
N HIS A 52 10.78 -7.54 1.81
CA HIS A 52 9.97 -6.38 1.42
C HIS A 52 8.51 -6.77 1.20
N ALA A 53 7.62 -5.83 1.50
CA ALA A 53 6.23 -5.86 1.05
C ALA A 53 6.03 -4.91 -0.13
N GLU A 54 5.19 -5.33 -1.06
CA GLU A 54 4.62 -4.49 -2.10
C GLU A 54 3.67 -3.44 -1.48
N ALA A 55 3.89 -2.17 -1.80
CA ALA A 55 3.11 -1.06 -1.28
C ALA A 55 2.86 0.04 -2.32
N GLY A 56 1.71 0.70 -2.20
CA GLY A 56 1.36 1.91 -2.93
C GLY A 56 1.49 3.14 -2.04
N ARG A 57 2.21 4.17 -2.50
CA ARG A 57 2.25 5.51 -1.94
C ARG A 57 1.19 6.36 -2.64
N VAL A 58 0.31 6.98 -1.85
CA VAL A 58 -0.82 7.77 -2.34
C VAL A 58 -0.65 9.21 -1.90
N HIS A 59 -0.56 10.11 -2.86
CA HIS A 59 -0.61 11.55 -2.64
C HIS A 59 -2.05 12.03 -2.84
N TYR A 60 -2.63 12.68 -1.84
CA TYR A 60 -4.03 13.10 -1.88
C TYR A 60 -4.21 14.51 -1.30
N ASN A 61 -5.22 15.23 -1.78
CA ASN A 61 -5.59 16.53 -1.24
C ASN A 61 -6.52 16.35 -0.03
N GLU A 62 -6.04 16.69 1.16
CA GLU A 62 -6.78 16.52 2.40
C GLU A 62 -8.04 17.39 2.52
N GLU A 63 -8.16 18.41 1.67
CA GLU A 63 -9.36 19.24 1.59
C GLU A 63 -10.49 18.58 0.76
N LYS A 64 -10.15 17.57 -0.05
CA LYS A 64 -11.09 16.83 -0.89
C LYS A 64 -11.43 15.46 -0.33
N ILE A 65 -10.44 14.73 0.18
CA ILE A 65 -10.60 13.40 0.74
C ILE A 65 -9.83 13.28 2.05
N THR A 66 -10.43 12.65 3.05
CA THR A 66 -9.77 12.43 4.34
C THR A 66 -8.97 11.13 4.30
N TYR A 67 -8.01 11.02 5.22
CA TYR A 67 -7.30 9.75 5.40
C TYR A 67 -8.24 8.60 5.77
N ASP A 68 -9.26 8.87 6.59
CA ASP A 68 -10.24 7.86 6.99
C ASP A 68 -11.03 7.33 5.79
N SER A 69 -11.38 8.18 4.82
CA SER A 69 -12.00 7.71 3.57
C SER A 69 -11.06 6.82 2.74
N LEU A 70 -9.76 7.11 2.74
CA LEU A 70 -8.77 6.22 2.10
C LEU A 70 -8.65 4.88 2.84
N LEU A 71 -8.76 4.89 4.17
CA LEU A 71 -8.84 3.65 4.97
C LEU A 71 -10.07 2.84 4.60
N ASP A 72 -11.25 3.47 4.49
CA ASP A 72 -12.48 2.79 4.12
C ASP A 72 -12.36 2.11 2.77
N ILE A 73 -11.82 2.82 1.77
CA ILE A 73 -11.54 2.26 0.43
C ILE A 73 -10.58 1.07 0.50
N PHE A 74 -9.51 1.21 1.29
CA PHE A 74 -8.55 0.13 1.50
C PHE A 74 -9.22 -1.09 2.13
N PHE A 75 -9.94 -0.92 3.25
CA PHE A 75 -10.57 -2.03 3.94
C PHE A 75 -11.69 -2.68 3.12
N GLU A 76 -12.47 -1.92 2.37
CA GLU A 76 -13.47 -2.46 1.43
C GLU A 76 -12.79 -3.37 0.39
N TYR A 77 -11.69 -2.89 -0.22
CA TYR A 77 -10.88 -3.68 -1.15
C TYR A 77 -10.34 -4.97 -0.50
N MET A 78 -9.90 -4.88 0.75
CA MET A 78 -9.40 -6.03 1.53
C MET A 78 -10.49 -7.06 1.82
N ILE A 79 -11.69 -6.62 2.18
CA ILE A 79 -12.85 -7.47 2.46
C ILE A 79 -13.28 -8.22 1.19
N LEU A 80 -13.38 -7.53 0.05
CA LEU A 80 -13.76 -8.13 -1.23
C LEU A 80 -12.84 -9.26 -1.68
N ARG A 81 -11.58 -9.26 -1.22
CA ARG A 81 -10.61 -10.31 -1.53
C ARG A 81 -10.50 -11.40 -0.45
N ASN A 82 -11.32 -11.36 0.61
CA ASN A 82 -11.21 -12.24 1.78
C ASN A 82 -9.81 -12.23 2.40
N LEU A 83 -9.22 -11.04 2.49
CA LEU A 83 -7.84 -10.83 2.95
C LEU A 83 -7.75 -10.08 4.28
N ILE A 84 -8.87 -9.76 4.92
CA ILE A 84 -8.91 -8.97 6.17
C ILE A 84 -8.05 -9.61 7.28
N ASP A 85 -8.09 -10.94 7.42
CA ASP A 85 -7.35 -11.67 8.46
C ASP A 85 -5.82 -11.65 8.27
N LYS A 86 -5.37 -11.19 7.09
CA LYS A 86 -3.94 -11.05 6.75
C LYS A 86 -3.44 -9.61 6.91
N VAL A 87 -4.32 -8.66 7.24
CA VAL A 87 -3.96 -7.27 7.49
C VAL A 87 -3.32 -7.16 8.87
N GLN A 88 -2.09 -6.67 8.92
CA GLN A 88 -1.43 -6.22 10.13
C GLN A 88 -1.22 -4.71 10.06
N ILE A 89 -1.64 -4.00 11.11
CA ILE A 89 -1.40 -2.55 11.21
C ILE A 89 0.03 -2.36 11.70
N LEU A 90 0.91 -1.83 10.85
CA LEU A 90 2.25 -1.43 11.24
C LEU A 90 2.31 0.09 11.33
N ALA A 91 2.44 0.65 12.52
CA ALA A 91 2.71 2.07 12.65
C ALA A 91 4.20 2.33 12.34
N LEU A 92 4.56 2.53 11.06
CA LEU A 92 5.85 3.12 10.72
C LEU A 92 5.75 4.63 10.88
N ASN A 93 6.50 5.15 11.85
CA ASN A 93 6.47 6.54 12.22
C ASN A 93 7.25 7.39 11.20
N ILE A 94 6.56 7.89 10.18
CA ILE A 94 7.00 9.03 9.37
C ILE A 94 5.79 9.97 9.26
N ASP A 95 5.71 10.93 10.18
CA ASP A 95 4.86 12.13 10.18
C ASP A 95 3.37 12.01 9.76
N ARG A 96 2.70 10.99 10.30
CA ARG A 96 1.25 10.70 10.17
C ARG A 96 0.88 10.23 8.76
N GLN A 97 0.90 8.91 8.59
CA GLN A 97 -0.23 8.09 8.14
C GLN A 97 0.23 6.63 8.13
N TYR A 98 -0.60 5.75 8.68
CA TYR A 98 -0.24 4.40 9.09
C TYR A 98 0.13 3.52 7.89
N LEU A 99 1.04 2.56 8.10
CA LEU A 99 1.31 1.51 7.13
C LEU A 99 0.40 0.31 7.41
N PHE A 100 -0.37 -0.10 6.43
CA PHE A 100 -1.00 -1.42 6.47
C PHE A 100 -0.03 -2.40 5.83
N TRP A 101 0.36 -3.43 6.58
CA TRP A 101 1.28 -4.47 6.13
C TRP A 101 0.50 -5.76 5.96
N MET A 102 0.74 -6.44 4.85
CA MET A 102 0.27 -7.79 4.65
C MET A 102 1.45 -8.73 4.44
N ASN A 103 1.42 -9.88 5.11
CA ASN A 103 2.35 -10.97 4.86
C ASN A 103 2.00 -11.68 3.54
N PHE A 104 2.24 -11.01 2.41
CA PHE A 104 2.30 -11.68 1.11
C PHE A 104 3.74 -12.15 0.87
N ARG A 105 3.97 -13.45 0.99
CA ARG A 105 5.26 -14.08 0.66
C ARG A 105 5.46 -14.32 -0.84
N LYS A 106 4.55 -13.88 -1.70
CA LYS A 106 4.60 -14.12 -3.13
C LYS A 106 4.15 -12.88 -3.89
N CYS A 107 5.03 -12.34 -4.73
CA CYS A 107 4.65 -11.42 -5.80
C CYS A 107 3.59 -12.05 -6.69
N GLN A 108 2.77 -11.21 -7.31
CA GLN A 108 1.88 -11.64 -8.40
C GLN A 108 2.60 -11.45 -9.74
N PRO A 109 2.53 -12.42 -10.68
CA PRO A 109 3.12 -12.25 -12.00
C PRO A 109 2.51 -11.04 -12.74
N GLU A 110 3.36 -10.33 -13.49
CA GLU A 110 2.96 -9.27 -14.44
C GLU A 110 1.99 -9.76 -15.51
#